data_AF-A0A388PI81-F1
#
_entry.id   AF-A0A388PI81-F1
#
_cell.length_a   1.000
_cell.length_b   1.000
_cell.length_c   1.000
_cell.angle_alpha   90.00
_cell.angle_beta   90.00
_cell.angle_gamma   90.00
#
_symmetry.space_group_name_H-M   'P 1'
#
loop_
_entity.id
_entity.type
_entity.pdbx_description
1 polymer ?
#
loop_
_entity_poly.entity_id
_entity_poly.type
_entity_poly.pdbx_seq_one_letter_code
_entity_poly.pdbx_strand_id
1 'polypeptide(L)'
;MCGIIGYVGRQPALPILLGGLRRLEYRGYDSAGIALQEPRGQLTTVRAVGKVARLTEKVNAQLPPAAQVAAQTGIAHTRWATHGAPTEANAHPHAAAEGRLCLVHNGIIENYRSIRARLEAKGHVFLSETDTEALARLIGEHYQGDLRKAVGQALAQVEGAYGIAVLAVDQPGVLVVARKGSPLVLGLGDGETLVASDAAALVAHTRRVIYLDDGDIAVLTADSVDIRDRHDVIREREVAELGLTAGAVEKGGYAHFMLKEIYEQPESVRNALRGRLDAEHGTAVLAGMGTSSRDLAEIQRIILVGCGTSLHAGQVGEFAFEDLADLNAEVQQAAEFRYRNPLVGSHDLVLAISQSGETADTLAAVREAKAKGALVLGLVNVVGSTIARETGQGVFIHAGPEISVASTKAFTGQVAVLLLMALRLGRGRRLSLERGRALVAELARLPELIEQVLAQNDAIASVAARMATAEHAFFLGRGPMHPVALEGALKLKEISYVHAEGYHAAEMKHGPIALLTPGTPVVVLANRSPQLDKVWSNAEECKARGARIVAVVTAGQSADTIADDRIVIPDCDPLVATIPAAVALQLLAYHVARLRGCSIDQPRNLAKSVTVE
;
A
#
# COMPACT_ATOMS: atom_id res chain seq x y z
N MET A 1 8.66 4.09 2.62
CA MET A 1 9.26 3.29 1.53
C MET A 1 10.10 4.16 0.62
N CYS A 2 11.06 3.59 -0.09
CA CYS A 2 11.89 4.37 -1.00
C CYS A 2 11.37 4.26 -2.45
N GLY A 3 11.75 5.20 -3.31
CA GLY A 3 11.45 5.21 -4.74
C GLY A 3 12.74 5.16 -5.56
N ILE A 4 12.82 4.27 -6.55
CA ILE A 4 13.90 4.25 -7.55
C ILE A 4 13.32 4.67 -8.89
N ILE A 5 14.05 5.51 -9.63
CA ILE A 5 13.85 5.77 -11.05
C ILE A 5 15.22 5.78 -11.74
N GLY A 6 15.32 5.16 -12.90
CA GLY A 6 16.49 5.19 -13.76
C GLY A 6 16.08 5.36 -15.22
N TYR A 7 16.93 6.01 -16.00
CA TYR A 7 16.71 6.30 -17.41
C TYR A 7 17.99 6.06 -18.19
N VAL A 8 17.86 5.41 -19.35
CA VAL A 8 18.89 5.31 -20.38
C VAL A 8 18.21 5.47 -21.73
N GLY A 9 18.62 6.46 -22.52
CA GLY A 9 17.97 6.73 -23.81
C GLY A 9 18.58 7.90 -24.54
N ARG A 10 17.78 8.53 -25.42
CA ARG A 10 18.24 9.65 -26.26
C ARG A 10 17.85 11.01 -25.72
N GLN A 11 16.88 11.07 -24.81
CA GLN A 11 16.39 12.31 -24.22
C GLN A 11 17.27 12.75 -23.04
N PRO A 12 17.21 14.03 -22.63
CA PRO A 12 17.79 14.46 -21.37
C PRO A 12 17.21 13.66 -20.19
N ALA A 13 18.09 13.04 -19.40
CA ALA A 13 17.69 12.19 -18.28
C ALA A 13 17.08 12.98 -17.12
N LEU A 14 17.58 14.20 -16.85
CA LEU A 14 17.22 14.97 -15.66
C LEU A 14 15.70 15.26 -15.54
N PRO A 15 14.99 15.77 -16.57
CA PRO A 15 13.55 16.00 -16.48
C PRO A 15 12.74 14.72 -16.24
N ILE A 16 13.16 13.61 -16.86
CA ILE A 16 12.53 12.29 -16.74
C ILE A 16 12.67 11.77 -15.31
N LEU A 17 13.89 11.82 -14.77
CA LEU A 17 14.19 11.39 -13.41
C LEU A 17 13.44 12.24 -12.37
N LEU A 18 13.43 13.56 -12.49
CA LEU A 18 12.67 14.44 -11.58
C LEU A 18 11.16 14.20 -11.69
N GLY A 19 10.64 14.00 -12.90
CA GLY A 19 9.24 13.64 -13.13
C GLY A 19 8.87 12.30 -12.50
N GLY A 20 9.73 11.29 -12.63
CA GLY A 20 9.59 9.99 -11.98
C GLY A 20 9.61 10.10 -10.46
N LEU A 21 10.56 10.85 -9.88
CA LEU A 21 10.62 11.07 -8.44
C LEU A 21 9.38 11.73 -7.87
N ARG A 22 8.80 12.74 -8.56
CA ARG A 22 7.54 13.37 -8.12
C ARG A 22 6.40 12.35 -8.06
N ARG A 23 6.35 11.41 -9.00
CA ARG A 23 5.36 10.32 -9.00
C ARG A 23 5.64 9.24 -7.95
N LEU A 24 6.85 9.18 -7.41
CA LEU A 24 7.27 8.24 -6.37
C LEU A 24 7.37 8.87 -4.98
N GLU A 25 7.16 10.19 -4.84
CA GLU A 25 7.32 10.91 -3.58
C GLU A 25 6.35 10.42 -2.49
N TYR A 26 5.20 9.85 -2.87
CA TYR A 26 4.26 9.23 -1.94
C TYR A 26 4.85 7.99 -1.23
N ARG A 27 5.91 7.38 -1.79
CA ARG A 27 6.59 6.24 -1.16
C ARG A 27 7.48 6.71 -0.02
N GLY A 28 8.19 7.82 -0.19
CA GLY A 28 9.13 8.40 0.78
C GLY A 28 9.56 9.83 0.43
N TYR A 29 9.81 10.64 1.47
CA TYR A 29 10.00 12.08 1.37
C TYR A 29 10.97 12.65 2.42
N ASP A 30 11.78 11.79 3.05
CA ASP A 30 12.76 12.21 4.06
C ASP A 30 14.00 12.85 3.40
N SER A 31 14.39 12.33 2.23
CA SER A 31 15.43 12.90 1.37
C SER A 31 15.27 12.41 -0.07
N ALA A 32 15.95 13.07 -1.00
CA ALA A 32 15.99 12.67 -2.40
C ALA A 32 17.35 12.99 -3.03
N GLY A 33 17.71 12.29 -4.09
CA GLY A 33 18.92 12.59 -4.85
C GLY A 33 18.93 12.01 -6.25
N ILE A 34 19.90 12.45 -7.03
CA ILE A 34 20.08 12.10 -8.44
C ILE A 34 21.56 11.96 -8.77
N ALA A 35 21.88 11.01 -9.65
CA ALA A 35 23.18 10.88 -10.30
C ALA A 35 22.96 10.91 -11.82
N LEU A 36 23.73 11.76 -12.50
CA LEU A 36 23.73 11.92 -13.95
C LEU A 36 25.07 11.48 -14.51
N GLN A 37 25.05 10.70 -15.59
CA GLN A 37 26.25 10.33 -16.34
C GLN A 37 26.54 11.40 -17.39
N GLU A 38 27.58 12.20 -17.13
CA GLU A 38 27.99 13.27 -18.02
C GLU A 38 28.72 12.71 -19.25
N PRO A 39 28.56 13.32 -20.44
CA PRO A 39 29.27 12.90 -21.65
C PRO A 39 30.81 12.91 -21.53
N ARG A 40 31.36 13.63 -20.56
CA ARG A 40 32.82 13.78 -20.34
C ARG A 40 33.42 12.71 -19.41
N GLY A 41 32.69 11.62 -19.15
CA GLY A 41 33.17 10.53 -18.29
C GLY A 41 33.25 10.94 -16.82
N GLN A 42 32.19 11.56 -16.30
CA GLN A 42 32.04 11.88 -14.88
C GLN A 42 30.61 11.57 -14.43
N LEU A 43 30.44 11.25 -13.14
CA LEU A 43 29.13 11.14 -12.51
C LEU A 43 28.89 12.39 -11.66
N THR A 44 27.82 13.12 -11.96
CA THR A 44 27.42 14.28 -11.15
C THR A 44 26.28 13.88 -10.21
N THR A 45 26.49 14.03 -8.91
CA THR A 45 25.50 13.69 -7.89
C THR A 45 24.97 14.93 -7.17
N VAL A 46 23.65 15.06 -7.04
CA VAL A 46 23.00 16.10 -6.23
C VAL A 46 22.05 15.43 -5.24
N ARG A 47 22.12 15.83 -3.96
CA ARG A 47 21.32 15.25 -2.87
C ARG A 47 20.71 16.35 -2.01
N ALA A 48 19.51 16.10 -1.48
CA ALA A 48 18.77 17.04 -0.65
C ALA A 48 18.00 16.31 0.45
N VAL A 49 17.98 16.90 1.65
CA VAL A 49 17.05 16.49 2.71
C VAL A 49 15.67 17.09 2.42
N GLY A 50 14.62 16.31 2.66
CA GLY A 50 13.23 16.64 2.41
C GLY A 50 12.71 16.23 1.03
N LYS A 51 11.64 16.91 0.61
CA LYS A 51 10.85 16.61 -0.60
C LYS A 51 11.62 16.84 -1.91
N VAL A 52 11.13 16.25 -3.00
CA VAL A 52 11.71 16.35 -4.36
C VAL A 52 11.80 17.80 -4.84
N ALA A 53 10.94 18.70 -4.34
CA ALA A 53 11.04 20.13 -4.60
C ALA A 53 12.40 20.72 -4.16
N ARG A 54 12.91 20.33 -2.99
CA ARG A 54 14.23 20.77 -2.49
C ARG A 54 15.37 20.25 -3.33
N LEU A 55 15.27 19.01 -3.80
CA LEU A 55 16.23 18.46 -4.77
C LEU A 55 16.21 19.27 -6.07
N THR A 56 15.01 19.62 -6.57
CA THR A 56 14.86 20.42 -7.79
C THR A 56 15.49 21.81 -7.65
N GLU A 57 15.28 22.48 -6.51
CA GLU A 57 15.92 23.76 -6.19
C GLU A 57 17.46 23.65 -6.22
N LYS A 58 18.02 22.63 -5.53
CA LYS A 58 19.47 22.40 -5.50
C LYS A 58 20.05 22.06 -6.87
N VAL A 59 19.38 21.21 -7.65
CA VAL A 59 19.77 20.87 -9.02
C VAL A 59 19.90 22.14 -9.85
N ASN A 60 18.89 23.01 -9.81
CA ASN A 60 18.91 24.26 -10.57
C ASN A 60 20.01 25.23 -10.12
N ALA A 61 20.38 25.20 -8.84
CA ALA A 61 21.43 26.06 -8.29
C ALA A 61 22.85 25.53 -8.55
N GLN A 62 23.05 24.21 -8.56
CA GLN A 62 24.37 23.58 -8.64
C GLN A 62 24.77 23.17 -10.06
N LEU A 63 23.80 22.80 -10.90
CA LEU A 63 24.06 22.33 -12.26
C LEU A 63 23.84 23.45 -13.27
N PRO A 64 24.83 23.78 -14.12
CA PRO A 64 24.64 24.76 -15.19
C PRO A 64 23.61 24.25 -16.21
N PRO A 65 22.85 25.13 -16.89
CA PRO A 65 21.80 24.72 -17.83
C PRO A 65 22.27 23.72 -18.91
N ALA A 66 23.52 23.82 -19.37
CA ALA A 66 24.10 22.88 -20.32
C ALA A 66 24.23 21.45 -19.74
N ALA A 67 24.64 21.30 -18.48
CA ALA A 67 24.76 20.00 -17.83
C ALA A 67 23.38 19.37 -17.56
N GLN A 68 22.36 20.20 -17.30
CA GLN A 68 20.98 19.76 -17.08
C GLN A 68 20.36 19.05 -18.30
N VAL A 69 20.87 19.31 -19.51
CA VAL A 69 20.38 18.72 -20.75
C VAL A 69 21.37 17.76 -21.44
N ALA A 70 22.61 17.67 -20.94
CA ALA A 70 23.67 16.89 -21.57
C ALA A 70 23.61 15.40 -21.24
N ALA A 71 23.24 15.05 -19.99
CA ALA A 71 23.20 13.68 -19.54
C ALA A 71 21.99 12.93 -20.12
N GLN A 72 22.25 11.80 -20.77
CA GLN A 72 21.24 10.91 -21.37
C GLN A 72 21.01 9.63 -20.55
N THR A 73 21.80 9.44 -19.49
CA THR A 73 21.69 8.31 -18.58
C THR A 73 21.78 8.80 -17.13
N GLY A 74 20.95 8.25 -16.26
CA GLY A 74 20.96 8.63 -14.85
C GLY A 74 20.07 7.76 -13.97
N ILE A 75 20.27 7.89 -12.66
CA ILE A 75 19.47 7.26 -11.62
C ILE A 75 19.08 8.29 -10.57
N ALA A 76 17.92 8.13 -9.97
CA ALA A 76 17.44 8.99 -8.91
C ALA A 76 16.67 8.20 -7.86
N HIS A 77 16.58 8.78 -6.66
CA HIS A 77 16.00 8.12 -5.50
C HIS A 77 15.21 9.07 -4.62
N THR A 78 14.11 8.58 -4.06
CA THR A 78 13.47 9.15 -2.87
C THR A 78 13.59 8.18 -1.70
N ARG A 79 13.93 8.71 -0.52
CA ARG A 79 14.26 7.90 0.66
C ARG A 79 13.20 8.03 1.75
N TRP A 80 12.92 6.90 2.39
CA TRP A 80 12.31 6.80 3.70
C TRP A 80 13.32 6.11 4.63
N ALA A 81 13.74 6.79 5.68
CA ALA A 81 14.90 6.38 6.46
C ALA A 81 14.60 5.17 7.36
N THR A 82 15.32 4.06 7.16
CA THR A 82 15.33 2.90 8.07
C THR A 82 16.59 2.88 8.93
N HIS A 83 17.76 2.95 8.30
CA HIS A 83 19.07 3.00 8.94
C HIS A 83 19.73 4.38 8.76
N GLY A 84 20.02 5.07 9.85
CA GLY A 84 20.65 6.39 9.83
C GLY A 84 19.67 7.53 9.55
N ALA A 85 19.87 8.65 10.24
CA ALA A 85 18.97 9.80 10.22
C ALA A 85 18.81 10.40 8.81
N PRO A 86 17.71 11.15 8.54
CA PRO A 86 17.51 11.93 7.31
C PRO A 86 18.56 13.04 7.10
N THR A 87 19.77 12.66 6.70
CA THR A 87 20.88 13.57 6.39
C THR A 87 21.22 13.51 4.91
N GLU A 88 21.90 14.53 4.41
CA GLU A 88 22.38 14.56 3.03
C GLU A 88 23.42 13.47 2.76
N ALA A 89 24.24 13.13 3.77
CA ALA A 89 25.21 12.03 3.67
C ALA A 89 24.53 10.66 3.50
N ASN A 90 23.40 10.45 4.17
CA ASN A 90 22.60 9.23 4.11
C ASN A 90 21.61 9.21 2.92
N ALA A 91 21.46 10.31 2.18
CA ALA A 91 20.65 10.34 0.98
C ALA A 91 21.34 9.59 -0.16
N HIS A 92 20.56 8.85 -0.95
CA HIS A 92 21.04 8.18 -2.16
C HIS A 92 21.09 9.19 -3.33
N PRO A 93 21.88 8.95 -4.38
CA PRO A 93 22.76 7.79 -4.63
C PRO A 93 24.03 7.76 -3.78
N HIS A 94 24.54 6.57 -3.48
CA HIS A 94 25.84 6.35 -2.84
C HIS A 94 26.93 6.09 -3.87
N ALA A 95 28.05 6.83 -3.78
CA ALA A 95 29.20 6.66 -4.64
C ALA A 95 30.18 5.61 -4.09
N ALA A 96 30.86 4.89 -4.98
CA ALA A 96 31.95 3.98 -4.63
C ALA A 96 33.03 3.96 -5.72
N ALA A 97 34.09 3.15 -5.51
CA ALA A 97 35.26 3.08 -6.39
C ALA A 97 35.81 4.47 -6.75
N GLU A 98 36.04 5.31 -5.73
CA GLU A 98 36.54 6.68 -5.88
C GLU A 98 35.65 7.57 -6.77
N GLY A 99 34.33 7.33 -6.75
CA GLY A 99 33.36 8.09 -7.56
C GLY A 99 33.16 7.53 -8.96
N ARG A 100 33.78 6.40 -9.31
CA ARG A 100 33.59 5.74 -10.61
C ARG A 100 32.22 5.07 -10.75
N LEU A 101 31.51 4.79 -9.65
CA LEU A 101 30.17 4.22 -9.71
C LEU A 101 29.23 4.85 -8.69
N CYS A 102 27.93 4.79 -8.97
CA CYS A 102 26.86 5.23 -8.09
C CYS A 102 25.74 4.20 -8.00
N LEU A 103 25.18 4.04 -6.81
CA LEU A 103 24.12 3.07 -6.47
C LEU A 103 22.90 3.78 -5.86
N VAL A 104 21.70 3.40 -6.28
CA VAL A 104 20.47 3.59 -5.52
C VAL A 104 19.90 2.25 -5.09
N HIS A 105 19.26 2.21 -3.92
CA HIS A 105 18.80 0.98 -3.29
C HIS A 105 17.45 1.17 -2.57
N ASN A 106 16.57 0.19 -2.72
CA ASN A 106 15.37 -0.01 -1.93
C ASN A 106 15.46 -1.38 -1.26
N GLY A 107 15.33 -1.45 0.06
CA GLY A 107 15.44 -2.69 0.81
C GLY A 107 16.30 -2.52 2.06
N ILE A 108 16.72 -3.64 2.64
CA ILE A 108 17.63 -3.71 3.79
C ILE A 108 18.67 -4.79 3.50
N ILE A 109 19.93 -4.42 3.61
CA ILE A 109 21.05 -5.36 3.59
C ILE A 109 21.32 -5.83 5.02
N GLU A 110 20.83 -7.00 5.39
CA GLU A 110 20.82 -7.48 6.79
C GLU A 110 22.23 -7.71 7.33
N ASN A 111 23.14 -8.20 6.48
CA ASN A 111 24.53 -8.46 6.85
C ASN A 111 25.47 -7.25 6.57
N TYR A 112 24.95 -6.02 6.45
CA TYR A 112 25.78 -4.85 6.13
C TYR A 112 26.91 -4.59 7.14
N ARG A 113 26.71 -4.92 8.43
CA ARG A 113 27.73 -4.70 9.47
C ARG A 113 28.98 -5.57 9.25
N SER A 114 28.79 -6.82 8.84
CA SER A 114 29.91 -7.73 8.57
C SER A 114 30.62 -7.35 7.28
N ILE A 115 29.88 -6.94 6.25
CA ILE A 115 30.42 -6.40 5.00
C ILE A 115 31.26 -5.13 5.28
N ARG A 116 30.70 -4.19 6.04
CA ARG A 116 31.34 -2.92 6.41
C ARG A 116 32.65 -3.16 7.16
N ALA A 117 32.63 -3.95 8.23
CA ALA A 117 33.83 -4.26 9.01
C ALA A 117 34.94 -4.89 8.15
N ARG A 118 34.58 -5.79 7.22
CA ARG A 118 35.53 -6.40 6.29
C ARG A 118 36.14 -5.40 5.31
N LEU A 119 35.35 -4.46 4.80
CA LEU A 119 35.83 -3.44 3.86
C LEU A 119 36.66 -2.36 4.58
N GLU A 120 36.28 -1.95 5.79
CA GLU A 120 37.09 -1.06 6.64
C GLU A 120 38.46 -1.68 6.94
N ALA A 121 38.53 -2.98 7.24
CA ALA A 121 39.79 -3.71 7.42
C ALA A 121 40.68 -3.74 6.16
N LYS A 122 40.10 -3.53 4.97
CA LYS A 122 40.82 -3.38 3.70
C LYS A 122 41.15 -1.91 3.35
N GLY A 123 40.83 -0.96 4.23
CA GLY A 123 41.13 0.46 4.06
C GLY A 123 40.01 1.28 3.40
N HIS A 124 38.81 0.72 3.20
CA HIS A 124 37.68 1.50 2.69
C HIS A 124 37.17 2.48 3.77
N VAL A 125 36.90 3.73 3.35
CA VAL A 125 36.30 4.76 4.22
C VAL A 125 34.81 4.87 3.93
N PHE A 126 34.00 4.86 5.00
CA PHE A 126 32.55 5.03 4.96
C PHE A 126 32.16 6.44 5.36
N LEU A 127 31.27 7.07 4.60
CA LEU A 127 30.83 8.46 4.78
C LEU A 127 29.41 8.57 5.35
N SER A 128 28.71 7.45 5.46
CA SER A 128 27.33 7.36 5.89
C SER A 128 27.10 6.23 6.89
N GLU A 129 25.91 6.22 7.47
CA GLU A 129 25.45 5.19 8.41
C GLU A 129 24.63 4.10 7.71
N THR A 130 24.44 4.19 6.39
CA THR A 130 23.50 3.35 5.66
C THR A 130 24.11 1.99 5.34
N ASP A 131 23.24 0.99 5.34
CA ASP A 131 23.49 -0.34 4.78
C ASP A 131 23.81 -0.26 3.28
N THR A 132 23.23 0.73 2.60
CA THR A 132 23.39 0.95 1.15
C THR A 132 24.83 1.32 0.77
N GLU A 133 25.55 2.11 1.59
CA GLU A 133 26.96 2.40 1.29
C GLU A 133 27.82 1.13 1.36
N ALA A 134 27.52 0.20 2.27
CA ALA A 134 28.22 -1.09 2.34
C ALA A 134 28.05 -1.88 1.04
N LEU A 135 26.85 -1.87 0.46
CA LEU A 135 26.62 -2.49 -0.85
C LEU A 135 27.35 -1.76 -1.97
N ALA A 136 27.30 -0.42 -2.01
CA ALA A 136 28.00 0.36 -3.05
C ALA A 136 29.51 0.08 -3.03
N ARG A 137 30.12 0.09 -1.85
CA ARG A 137 31.56 -0.20 -1.66
C ARG A 137 31.90 -1.65 -2.01
N LEU A 138 31.03 -2.61 -1.68
CA LEU A 138 31.20 -4.00 -2.06
C LEU A 138 31.18 -4.20 -3.58
N ILE A 139 30.27 -3.53 -4.30
CA ILE A 139 30.26 -3.53 -5.76
C ILE A 139 31.56 -2.91 -6.29
N GLY A 140 32.00 -1.80 -5.69
CA GLY A 140 33.25 -1.12 -6.05
C GLY A 140 34.49 -1.99 -5.88
N GLU A 141 34.56 -2.81 -4.83
CA GLU A 141 35.64 -3.78 -4.58
C GLU A 141 35.76 -4.83 -5.70
N HIS A 142 34.64 -5.23 -6.30
CA HIS A 142 34.61 -6.19 -7.41
C HIS A 142 34.71 -5.54 -8.79
N TYR A 143 34.73 -4.21 -8.86
CA TYR A 143 34.62 -3.50 -10.13
C TYR A 143 35.95 -3.48 -10.91
N GLN A 144 36.00 -4.28 -11.98
CA GLN A 144 37.15 -4.38 -12.89
C GLN A 144 36.76 -4.02 -14.34
N GLY A 145 35.84 -3.06 -14.51
CA GLY A 145 35.38 -2.59 -15.82
C GLY A 145 34.17 -3.35 -16.39
N ASP A 146 33.67 -4.39 -15.70
CA ASP A 146 32.39 -5.06 -16.00
C ASP A 146 31.41 -4.86 -14.82
N LEU A 147 30.46 -3.95 -15.00
CA LEU A 147 29.52 -3.55 -13.96
C LEU A 147 28.57 -4.67 -13.58
N ARG A 148 28.08 -5.44 -14.56
CA ARG A 148 27.16 -6.54 -14.33
C ARG A 148 27.83 -7.63 -13.50
N LYS A 149 29.07 -7.99 -13.86
CA LYS A 149 29.84 -9.00 -13.13
C LYS A 149 30.13 -8.55 -11.69
N ALA A 150 30.52 -7.30 -11.50
CA ALA A 150 30.76 -6.74 -10.17
C ALA A 150 29.50 -6.76 -9.29
N VAL A 151 28.35 -6.39 -9.87
CA VAL A 151 27.05 -6.48 -9.19
C VAL A 151 26.72 -7.92 -8.80
N GLY A 152 26.85 -8.89 -9.72
CA GLY A 152 26.61 -10.30 -9.43
C GLY A 152 27.50 -10.85 -8.30
N GLN A 153 28.80 -10.52 -8.32
CA GLN A 153 29.76 -10.96 -7.31
C GLN A 153 29.52 -10.33 -5.92
N ALA A 154 29.07 -9.07 -5.88
CA ALA A 154 28.67 -8.41 -4.65
C ALA A 154 27.40 -9.04 -4.06
N LEU A 155 26.36 -9.23 -4.88
CA LEU A 155 25.07 -9.76 -4.43
C LEU A 155 25.15 -11.22 -3.96
N ALA A 156 26.14 -11.99 -4.42
CA ALA A 156 26.41 -13.33 -3.90
C ALA A 156 26.81 -13.35 -2.41
N GLN A 157 27.22 -12.21 -1.84
CA GLN A 157 27.64 -12.06 -0.45
C GLN A 157 26.61 -11.34 0.42
N VAL A 158 25.45 -11.00 -0.14
CA VAL A 158 24.45 -10.12 0.47
C VAL A 158 23.27 -10.93 1.00
N GLU A 159 22.89 -10.64 2.24
CA GLU A 159 21.68 -11.16 2.89
C GLU A 159 20.64 -10.04 3.02
N GLY A 160 19.37 -10.40 3.01
CA GLY A 160 18.23 -9.46 2.98
C GLY A 160 17.61 -9.25 1.60
N ALA A 161 16.93 -8.12 1.46
CA ALA A 161 16.13 -7.72 0.30
C ALA A 161 16.67 -6.44 -0.33
N TYR A 162 16.67 -6.38 -1.66
CA TYR A 162 17.17 -5.25 -2.44
C TYR A 162 16.44 -5.09 -3.77
N GLY A 163 16.26 -3.85 -4.19
CA GLY A 163 16.06 -3.43 -5.56
C GLY A 163 17.09 -2.34 -5.80
N ILE A 164 17.99 -2.54 -6.77
CA ILE A 164 19.10 -1.62 -7.02
C ILE A 164 19.16 -1.16 -8.46
N ALA A 165 19.73 0.04 -8.66
CA ALA A 165 20.15 0.53 -9.96
C ALA A 165 21.54 1.15 -9.83
N VAL A 166 22.45 0.80 -10.74
CA VAL A 166 23.88 1.09 -10.66
C VAL A 166 24.39 1.67 -11.98
N LEU A 167 25.12 2.78 -11.88
CA LEU A 167 25.83 3.40 -13.00
C LEU A 167 27.33 3.36 -12.76
N ALA A 168 28.11 3.28 -13.85
CA ALA A 168 29.56 3.43 -13.81
C ALA A 168 30.03 4.44 -14.86
N VAL A 169 31.05 5.23 -14.53
CA VAL A 169 31.63 6.27 -15.40
C VAL A 169 32.12 5.72 -16.73
N ASP A 170 32.74 4.54 -16.69
CA ASP A 170 33.43 3.85 -17.79
C ASP A 170 32.53 2.92 -18.60
N GLN A 171 31.23 2.89 -18.30
CA GLN A 171 30.21 2.23 -19.13
C GLN A 171 29.11 3.22 -19.51
N PRO A 172 29.39 4.14 -20.47
CA PRO A 172 28.40 5.12 -20.92
C PRO A 172 27.17 4.46 -21.55
N GLY A 173 25.97 4.92 -21.20
CA GLY A 173 24.72 4.40 -21.77
C GLY A 173 24.35 2.99 -21.29
N VAL A 174 24.93 2.55 -20.16
CA VAL A 174 24.62 1.25 -19.53
C VAL A 174 24.12 1.49 -18.11
N LEU A 175 22.99 0.87 -17.80
CA LEU A 175 22.42 0.83 -16.45
C LEU A 175 22.28 -0.64 -16.02
N VAL A 176 22.83 -1.01 -14.87
CA VAL A 176 22.67 -2.36 -14.31
C VAL A 176 21.70 -2.30 -13.14
N VAL A 177 20.70 -3.17 -13.16
CA VAL A 177 19.68 -3.27 -12.11
C VAL A 177 19.60 -4.69 -11.59
N ALA A 178 19.23 -4.86 -10.32
CA ALA A 178 19.05 -6.18 -9.75
C ALA A 178 17.94 -6.19 -8.69
N ARG A 179 17.23 -7.31 -8.59
CA ARG A 179 16.05 -7.46 -7.74
C ARG A 179 16.11 -8.69 -6.85
N LYS A 180 15.74 -8.54 -5.59
CA LYS A 180 15.38 -9.61 -4.64
C LYS A 180 14.49 -9.03 -3.54
N GLY A 181 13.22 -9.40 -3.49
CA GLY A 181 12.26 -8.93 -2.49
C GLY A 181 11.70 -7.53 -2.79
N SER A 182 12.54 -6.50 -2.99
CA SER A 182 12.05 -5.16 -3.32
C SER A 182 11.60 -5.08 -4.80
N PRO A 183 10.45 -4.44 -5.13
CA PRO A 183 9.96 -4.40 -6.50
C PRO A 183 10.83 -3.53 -7.42
N LEU A 184 11.04 -4.04 -8.65
CA LEU A 184 11.60 -3.30 -9.78
C LEU A 184 10.87 -3.69 -11.06
N VAL A 185 10.54 -2.68 -11.86
CA VAL A 185 9.87 -2.80 -13.15
C VAL A 185 10.64 -2.02 -14.20
N LEU A 186 10.83 -2.62 -15.37
CA LEU A 186 11.46 -2.00 -16.53
C LEU A 186 10.39 -1.44 -17.45
N GLY A 187 10.57 -0.23 -17.95
CA GLY A 187 9.73 0.37 -18.99
C GLY A 187 10.44 0.35 -20.33
N LEU A 188 9.75 -0.12 -21.37
CA LEU A 188 10.28 -0.20 -22.74
C LEU A 188 9.70 0.94 -23.58
N GLY A 189 10.53 1.92 -23.93
CA GLY A 189 10.18 3.01 -24.84
C GLY A 189 10.73 2.81 -26.25
N ASP A 190 10.64 3.85 -27.07
CA ASP A 190 11.28 3.91 -28.40
C ASP A 190 12.66 4.57 -28.28
N GLY A 191 13.73 3.76 -28.38
CA GLY A 191 15.11 4.23 -28.18
C GLY A 191 15.40 4.69 -26.74
N GLU A 192 14.65 4.17 -25.77
CA GLU A 192 14.86 4.39 -24.34
C GLU A 192 14.38 3.22 -23.49
N THR A 193 15.09 2.99 -22.38
CA THR A 193 14.71 2.06 -21.33
C THR A 193 14.65 2.80 -20.00
N LEU A 194 13.58 2.55 -19.25
CA LEU A 194 13.39 3.09 -17.90
C LEU A 194 13.40 1.95 -16.89
N VAL A 195 13.78 2.25 -15.66
CA VAL A 195 13.55 1.35 -14.51
C VAL A 195 12.90 2.14 -13.39
N ALA A 196 11.91 1.55 -12.73
CA ALA A 196 11.32 2.15 -11.54
C ALA A 196 11.00 1.10 -10.49
N SER A 197 10.89 1.53 -9.24
CA SER A 197 10.32 0.68 -8.17
C SER A 197 8.78 0.61 -8.19
N ASP A 198 8.14 1.41 -9.05
CA ASP A 198 6.70 1.38 -9.30
C ASP A 198 6.40 1.79 -10.74
N ALA A 199 5.50 1.06 -11.39
CA ALA A 199 5.01 1.33 -12.73
C ALA A 199 4.41 2.74 -12.89
N ALA A 200 3.85 3.33 -11.83
CA ALA A 200 3.29 4.70 -11.84
C ALA A 200 4.31 5.76 -12.31
N ALA A 201 5.61 5.54 -12.06
CA ALA A 201 6.66 6.44 -12.54
C ALA A 201 6.91 6.32 -14.05
N LEU A 202 6.52 5.20 -14.66
CA LEU A 202 6.76 4.86 -16.06
C LEU A 202 5.62 5.25 -17.00
N VAL A 203 4.38 5.35 -16.48
CA VAL A 203 3.14 5.58 -17.27
C VAL A 203 3.22 6.79 -18.21
N ALA A 204 4.00 7.81 -17.85
CA ALA A 204 4.16 9.01 -18.67
C ALA A 204 5.07 8.81 -19.90
N HIS A 205 5.87 7.73 -19.91
CA HIS A 205 6.87 7.44 -20.95
C HIS A 205 6.50 6.19 -21.75
N THR A 206 5.99 5.16 -21.08
CA THR A 206 5.59 3.91 -21.74
C THR A 206 4.53 3.15 -20.97
N ARG A 207 3.76 2.34 -21.70
CA ARG A 207 2.83 1.34 -21.13
C ARG A 207 3.38 -0.07 -21.18
N ARG A 208 4.47 -0.31 -21.91
CA ARG A 208 5.08 -1.64 -22.05
C ARG A 208 6.09 -1.82 -20.94
N VAL A 209 5.87 -2.82 -20.09
CA VAL A 209 6.72 -3.06 -18.93
C VAL A 209 7.16 -4.52 -18.79
N ILE A 210 8.31 -4.72 -18.16
CA ILE A 210 8.80 -6.03 -17.72
C ILE A 210 8.95 -6.00 -16.20
N TYR A 211 8.29 -6.92 -15.50
CA TYR A 211 8.48 -7.11 -14.06
C TYR A 211 9.65 -8.07 -13.83
N LEU A 212 10.65 -7.63 -13.05
CA LEU A 212 11.77 -8.49 -12.68
C LEU A 212 11.37 -9.46 -11.57
N ASP A 213 11.93 -10.67 -11.57
CA ASP A 213 11.79 -11.67 -10.52
C ASP A 213 12.93 -11.60 -9.50
N ASP A 214 12.77 -12.30 -8.37
CA ASP A 214 13.83 -12.40 -7.37
C ASP A 214 15.03 -13.16 -7.96
N GLY A 215 16.20 -12.53 -7.89
CA GLY A 215 17.46 -13.06 -8.44
C GLY A 215 17.81 -12.53 -9.83
N ASP A 216 16.92 -11.77 -10.47
CA ASP A 216 17.21 -11.15 -11.77
C ASP A 216 18.25 -10.03 -11.63
N ILE A 217 19.17 -10.00 -12.58
CA ILE A 217 20.14 -8.93 -12.85
C ILE A 217 19.97 -8.55 -14.32
N ALA A 218 19.60 -7.30 -14.59
CA ALA A 218 19.36 -6.83 -15.94
C ALA A 218 20.36 -5.73 -16.34
N VAL A 219 20.89 -5.84 -17.55
CA VAL A 219 21.69 -4.81 -18.22
C VAL A 219 20.79 -4.07 -19.19
N LEU A 220 20.67 -2.76 -19.01
CA LEU A 220 19.78 -1.90 -19.75
C LEU A 220 20.59 -0.93 -20.60
N THR A 221 20.24 -0.86 -21.88
CA THR A 221 20.70 0.18 -22.82
C THR A 221 19.48 0.90 -23.41
N ALA A 222 19.71 1.91 -24.25
CA ALA A 222 18.63 2.59 -24.96
C ALA A 222 17.83 1.63 -25.87
N ASP A 223 18.47 0.59 -26.41
CA ASP A 223 17.89 -0.26 -27.45
C ASP A 223 17.73 -1.73 -27.01
N SER A 224 18.22 -2.12 -25.82
CA SER A 224 18.20 -3.51 -25.36
C SER A 224 18.05 -3.69 -23.85
N VAL A 225 17.48 -4.83 -23.49
CA VAL A 225 17.36 -5.34 -22.12
C VAL A 225 17.86 -6.78 -22.11
N ASP A 226 18.96 -7.04 -21.40
CA ASP A 226 19.51 -8.40 -21.18
C ASP A 226 19.33 -8.79 -19.72
N ILE A 227 18.46 -9.77 -19.45
CA ILE A 227 18.11 -10.22 -18.10
C ILE A 227 18.75 -11.57 -17.85
N ARG A 228 19.50 -11.68 -16.75
CA ARG A 228 20.20 -12.91 -16.35
C ARG A 228 20.05 -13.15 -14.86
N ASP A 229 20.26 -14.40 -14.45
CA ASP A 229 20.40 -14.72 -13.04
C ASP A 229 21.86 -14.56 -12.54
N ARG A 230 22.06 -14.82 -11.24
CA ARG A 230 23.39 -14.78 -10.60
C ARG A 230 24.42 -15.77 -11.16
N HIS A 231 23.99 -16.79 -11.92
CA HIS A 231 24.85 -17.77 -12.55
C HIS A 231 25.09 -17.46 -14.03
N ASP A 232 24.72 -16.25 -14.47
CA ASP A 232 24.87 -15.78 -15.86
C ASP A 232 23.95 -16.49 -16.87
N VAL A 233 22.86 -17.08 -16.40
CA VAL A 233 21.86 -17.74 -17.26
C VAL A 233 20.81 -16.72 -17.71
N ILE A 234 20.57 -16.63 -19.01
CA ILE A 234 19.55 -15.76 -19.60
C ILE A 234 18.15 -16.12 -19.07
N ARG A 235 17.37 -15.10 -18.72
CA ARG A 235 16.01 -15.22 -18.22
C ARG A 235 15.06 -14.46 -19.13
N GLU A 236 14.11 -15.17 -19.73
CA GLU A 236 13.03 -14.55 -20.49
C GLU A 236 11.95 -14.02 -19.56
N ARG A 237 11.42 -12.84 -19.88
CA ARG A 237 10.33 -12.19 -19.14
C ARG A 237 9.29 -11.67 -20.11
N GLU A 238 8.02 -11.85 -19.77
CA GLU A 238 6.91 -11.36 -20.59
C GLU A 238 6.80 -9.83 -20.50
N VAL A 239 6.45 -9.23 -21.64
CA VAL A 239 6.11 -7.80 -21.69
C VAL A 239 4.63 -7.65 -21.36
N ALA A 240 4.33 -6.97 -20.27
CA ALA A 240 2.98 -6.61 -19.86
C ALA A 240 2.62 -5.20 -20.32
N GLU A 241 1.31 -4.94 -20.49
CA GLU A 241 0.79 -3.61 -20.77
C GLU A 241 0.12 -3.01 -19.52
N LEU A 242 0.51 -1.79 -19.16
CA LEU A 242 -0.07 -1.05 -18.04
C LEU A 242 -1.46 -0.52 -18.39
N GLY A 243 -2.47 -0.95 -17.64
CA GLY A 243 -3.83 -0.38 -17.69
C GLY A 243 -3.99 1.01 -17.04
N LEU A 244 -2.89 1.66 -16.66
CA LEU A 244 -2.87 2.94 -15.95
C LEU A 244 -2.91 4.12 -16.91
N THR A 245 -3.77 5.10 -16.64
CA THR A 245 -3.79 6.39 -17.34
C THR A 245 -3.06 7.46 -16.51
N ALA A 246 -2.34 8.38 -17.17
CA ALA A 246 -1.53 9.39 -16.48
C ALA A 246 -2.34 10.26 -15.49
N GLY A 247 -3.59 10.61 -15.82
CA GLY A 247 -4.46 11.41 -14.96
C GLY A 247 -4.93 10.72 -13.67
N ALA A 248 -4.82 9.39 -13.57
CA ALA A 248 -5.21 8.66 -12.37
C ALA A 248 -4.32 8.98 -11.15
N VAL A 249 -3.13 9.54 -11.38
CA VAL A 249 -2.11 9.88 -10.36
C VAL A 249 -2.09 11.39 -10.05
N GLU A 250 -3.06 12.16 -10.55
CA GLU A 250 -3.19 13.59 -10.31
C GLU A 250 -4.30 13.92 -9.30
N LYS A 251 -4.24 15.09 -8.65
CA LYS A 251 -5.25 15.52 -7.67
C LYS A 251 -6.59 15.93 -8.28
N GLY A 252 -6.66 16.18 -9.59
CA GLY A 252 -7.93 16.41 -10.29
C GLY A 252 -8.82 17.52 -9.71
N GLY A 253 -8.24 18.60 -9.17
CA GLY A 253 -8.98 19.72 -8.57
C GLY A 253 -9.29 19.57 -7.07
N TYR A 254 -9.01 18.41 -6.46
CA TYR A 254 -9.12 18.24 -5.01
C TYR A 254 -7.90 18.79 -4.27
N ALA A 255 -8.10 19.26 -3.02
CA ALA A 255 -7.01 19.77 -2.19
C ALA A 255 -5.98 18.68 -1.82
N HIS A 256 -6.45 17.45 -1.61
CA HIS A 256 -5.67 16.30 -1.15
C HIS A 256 -6.01 15.07 -1.97
N PHE A 257 -5.02 14.19 -2.19
CA PHE A 257 -5.26 12.87 -2.76
C PHE A 257 -6.25 12.07 -1.92
N MET A 258 -6.16 12.14 -0.59
CA MET A 258 -7.10 11.44 0.29
C MET A 258 -8.55 11.85 0.02
N LEU A 259 -8.82 13.16 -0.16
CA LEU A 259 -10.18 13.63 -0.44
C LEU A 259 -10.64 13.15 -1.82
N LYS A 260 -9.79 13.28 -2.85
CA LYS A 260 -10.06 12.72 -4.19
C LYS A 260 -10.44 11.25 -4.09
N GLU A 261 -9.62 10.46 -3.41
CA GLU A 261 -9.77 9.01 -3.31
C GLU A 261 -11.01 8.61 -2.51
N ILE A 262 -11.41 9.39 -1.49
CA ILE A 262 -12.70 9.23 -0.81
C ILE A 262 -13.86 9.44 -1.78
N TYR A 263 -13.80 10.49 -2.61
CA TYR A 263 -14.84 10.81 -3.60
C TYR A 263 -14.84 9.88 -4.83
N GLU A 264 -13.74 9.16 -5.10
CA GLU A 264 -13.65 8.13 -6.13
C GLU A 264 -14.26 6.79 -5.70
N GLN A 265 -14.71 6.64 -4.45
CA GLN A 265 -15.26 5.39 -3.93
C GLN A 265 -16.49 4.84 -4.68
N PRO A 266 -17.46 5.66 -5.14
CA PRO A 266 -18.56 5.16 -5.95
C PRO A 266 -18.08 4.46 -7.23
N GLU A 267 -17.15 5.07 -7.97
CA GLU A 267 -16.64 4.52 -9.22
C GLU A 267 -15.68 3.35 -8.97
N SER A 268 -14.81 3.42 -7.97
CA SER A 268 -13.90 2.32 -7.65
C SER A 268 -14.63 1.08 -7.14
N VAL A 269 -15.68 1.22 -6.32
CA VAL A 269 -16.54 0.09 -5.94
C VAL A 269 -17.35 -0.41 -7.14
N ARG A 270 -17.85 0.48 -8.00
CA ARG A 270 -18.50 0.08 -9.27
C ARG A 270 -17.56 -0.77 -10.14
N ASN A 271 -16.29 -0.38 -10.25
CA ASN A 271 -15.26 -1.15 -10.95
C ASN A 271 -14.99 -2.51 -10.27
N ALA A 272 -14.95 -2.54 -8.93
CA ALA A 272 -14.78 -3.77 -8.16
C ALA A 272 -15.94 -4.77 -8.30
N LEU A 273 -17.15 -4.30 -8.63
CA LEU A 273 -18.35 -5.12 -8.82
C LEU A 273 -18.63 -5.45 -10.30
N ARG A 274 -18.08 -4.68 -11.24
CA ARG A 274 -18.39 -4.79 -12.68
C ARG A 274 -18.17 -6.20 -13.21
N GLY A 275 -19.22 -6.78 -13.79
CA GLY A 275 -19.20 -8.12 -14.39
C GLY A 275 -19.08 -9.27 -13.38
N ARG A 276 -19.20 -9.00 -12.07
CA ARG A 276 -19.01 -9.99 -11.00
C ARG A 276 -20.28 -10.32 -10.22
N LEU A 277 -21.41 -9.69 -10.55
CA LEU A 277 -22.71 -9.95 -9.93
C LEU A 277 -23.57 -10.82 -10.86
N ASP A 278 -24.08 -11.93 -10.36
CA ASP A 278 -25.06 -12.78 -11.04
C ASP A 278 -26.40 -12.69 -10.32
N ALA A 279 -27.25 -11.78 -10.81
CA ALA A 279 -28.56 -11.52 -10.25
C ALA A 279 -29.54 -12.68 -10.48
N GLU A 280 -29.36 -13.47 -11.55
CA GLU A 280 -30.25 -14.59 -11.85
C GLU A 280 -30.06 -15.70 -10.82
N HIS A 281 -28.82 -16.08 -10.53
CA HIS A 281 -28.49 -17.17 -9.60
C HIS A 281 -28.22 -16.70 -8.17
N GLY A 282 -28.28 -15.39 -7.92
CA GLY A 282 -28.05 -14.78 -6.62
C GLY A 282 -26.65 -15.07 -6.09
N THR A 283 -25.63 -15.04 -6.94
CA THR A 283 -24.22 -15.36 -6.64
C THR A 283 -23.28 -14.30 -7.20
N ALA A 284 -21.98 -14.43 -6.93
CA ALA A 284 -20.94 -13.67 -7.61
C ALA A 284 -20.19 -14.52 -8.66
N VAL A 285 -19.52 -13.87 -9.62
CA VAL A 285 -18.63 -14.46 -10.63
C VAL A 285 -17.23 -13.89 -10.43
N LEU A 286 -16.29 -14.73 -10.00
CA LEU A 286 -14.92 -14.34 -9.65
C LEU A 286 -13.90 -15.25 -10.34
N ALA A 287 -13.82 -15.16 -11.68
CA ALA A 287 -12.97 -16.04 -12.49
C ALA A 287 -11.48 -16.02 -12.07
N GLY A 288 -10.99 -14.89 -11.54
CA GLY A 288 -9.62 -14.75 -11.05
C GLY A 288 -9.27 -15.67 -9.87
N MET A 289 -10.25 -16.20 -9.14
CA MET A 289 -9.98 -17.17 -8.06
C MET A 289 -9.30 -18.43 -8.57
N GLY A 290 -9.44 -18.77 -9.86
CA GLY A 290 -8.78 -19.95 -10.44
C GLY A 290 -9.25 -21.29 -9.86
N THR A 291 -10.33 -21.29 -9.08
CA THR A 291 -10.85 -22.46 -8.37
C THR A 291 -11.98 -23.14 -9.13
N SER A 292 -11.94 -24.47 -9.15
CA SER A 292 -13.07 -25.30 -9.58
C SER A 292 -14.16 -25.34 -8.49
N SER A 293 -15.37 -25.75 -8.86
CA SER A 293 -16.44 -26.01 -7.88
C SER A 293 -16.04 -27.06 -6.83
N ARG A 294 -15.14 -27.98 -7.19
CA ARG A 294 -14.60 -28.98 -6.26
C ARG A 294 -13.70 -28.33 -5.22
N ASP A 295 -12.75 -27.49 -5.64
CA ASP A 295 -11.85 -26.80 -4.72
C ASP A 295 -12.63 -25.98 -3.69
N LEU A 296 -13.66 -25.25 -4.16
CA LEU A 296 -14.53 -24.46 -3.28
C LEU A 296 -15.33 -25.29 -2.27
N ALA A 297 -15.67 -26.53 -2.62
CA ALA A 297 -16.38 -27.46 -1.73
C ALA A 297 -15.45 -28.11 -0.71
N GLU A 298 -14.17 -28.32 -1.06
CA GLU A 298 -13.15 -28.92 -0.18
C GLU A 298 -12.62 -27.95 0.88
N ILE A 299 -12.83 -26.64 0.71
CA ILE A 299 -12.50 -25.63 1.73
C ILE A 299 -13.32 -25.88 3.00
N GLN A 300 -12.63 -25.97 4.14
CA GLN A 300 -13.25 -26.14 5.46
C GLN A 300 -13.04 -24.94 6.38
N ARG A 301 -12.00 -24.14 6.12
CA ARG A 301 -11.65 -22.96 6.92
C ARG A 301 -11.00 -21.90 6.03
N ILE A 302 -11.24 -20.64 6.38
CA ILE A 302 -10.64 -19.47 5.72
C ILE A 302 -9.76 -18.74 6.72
N ILE A 303 -8.53 -18.44 6.32
CA ILE A 303 -7.59 -17.66 7.11
C ILE A 303 -7.27 -16.39 6.33
N LEU A 304 -7.64 -15.25 6.90
CA LEU A 304 -7.43 -13.93 6.30
C LEU A 304 -6.15 -13.34 6.90
N VAL A 305 -5.18 -13.03 6.04
CA VAL A 305 -3.93 -12.39 6.47
C VAL A 305 -3.75 -11.04 5.79
N GLY A 306 -3.35 -10.04 6.58
CA GLY A 306 -3.11 -8.67 6.12
C GLY A 306 -2.45 -7.85 7.23
N CYS A 307 -2.24 -6.56 6.96
CA CYS A 307 -1.71 -5.61 7.94
C CYS A 307 -2.56 -4.31 7.92
N GLY A 308 -2.69 -3.66 9.09
CA GLY A 308 -3.36 -2.36 9.21
C GLY A 308 -4.80 -2.38 8.66
N THR A 309 -5.15 -1.39 7.81
CA THR A 309 -6.46 -1.31 7.17
C THR A 309 -6.88 -2.58 6.40
N SER A 310 -5.94 -3.30 5.77
CA SER A 310 -6.25 -4.57 5.09
C SER A 310 -6.61 -5.70 6.07
N LEU A 311 -6.06 -5.67 7.29
CA LEU A 311 -6.48 -6.57 8.38
C LEU A 311 -7.91 -6.28 8.81
N HIS A 312 -8.27 -5.00 8.99
CA HIS A 312 -9.65 -4.59 9.32
C HIS A 312 -10.66 -5.01 8.25
N ALA A 313 -10.30 -4.91 6.96
CA ALA A 313 -11.14 -5.44 5.89
C ALA A 313 -11.34 -6.95 6.03
N GLY A 314 -10.27 -7.68 6.36
CA GLY A 314 -10.33 -9.11 6.69
C GLY A 314 -11.28 -9.43 7.84
N GLN A 315 -11.30 -8.61 8.90
CA GLN A 315 -12.23 -8.75 10.03
C GLN A 315 -13.69 -8.48 9.64
N VAL A 316 -13.96 -7.58 8.69
CA VAL A 316 -15.32 -7.50 8.11
C VAL A 316 -15.63 -8.77 7.31
N GLY A 317 -14.66 -9.27 6.55
CA GLY A 317 -14.76 -10.51 5.78
C GLY A 317 -15.06 -11.74 6.65
N GLU A 318 -14.46 -11.83 7.84
CA GLU A 318 -14.70 -12.90 8.83
C GLU A 318 -16.19 -13.07 9.10
N PHE A 319 -16.88 -11.99 9.51
CA PHE A 319 -18.33 -12.01 9.71
C PHE A 319 -19.09 -12.39 8.44
N ALA A 320 -18.65 -11.95 7.27
CA ALA A 320 -19.32 -12.26 6.01
C ALA A 320 -19.18 -13.74 5.62
N PHE A 321 -18.00 -14.35 5.82
CA PHE A 321 -17.78 -15.77 5.52
C PHE A 321 -18.53 -16.66 6.51
N GLU A 322 -18.57 -16.32 7.79
CA GLU A 322 -19.34 -17.07 8.77
C GLU A 322 -20.84 -16.98 8.50
N ASP A 323 -21.38 -15.76 8.30
CA ASP A 323 -22.82 -15.53 8.10
C ASP A 323 -23.33 -16.08 6.75
N LEU A 324 -22.57 -15.84 5.66
CA LEU A 324 -23.03 -16.18 4.31
C LEU A 324 -22.53 -17.54 3.84
N ALA A 325 -21.29 -17.92 4.19
CA ALA A 325 -20.64 -19.11 3.67
C ALA A 325 -20.70 -20.32 4.61
N ASP A 326 -21.12 -20.17 5.87
CA ASP A 326 -21.10 -21.26 6.86
C ASP A 326 -19.70 -21.91 6.96
N LEU A 327 -18.68 -21.06 6.94
CA LEU A 327 -17.26 -21.42 7.02
C LEU A 327 -16.62 -20.71 8.20
N ASN A 328 -15.86 -21.46 8.98
CA ASN A 328 -15.01 -20.88 10.02
C ASN A 328 -13.99 -19.95 9.33
N ALA A 329 -14.04 -18.68 9.67
CA ALA A 329 -13.08 -17.69 9.22
C ALA A 329 -12.28 -17.22 10.43
N GLU A 330 -10.99 -16.99 10.23
CA GLU A 330 -10.14 -16.37 11.24
C GLU A 330 -9.24 -15.32 10.60
N VAL A 331 -9.04 -14.21 11.30
CA VAL A 331 -8.15 -13.15 10.85
C VAL A 331 -6.86 -13.17 11.65
N GLN A 332 -5.72 -13.18 10.97
CA GLN A 332 -4.41 -13.20 11.60
C GLN A 332 -3.53 -12.07 11.09
N GLN A 333 -2.83 -11.41 12.03
CA GLN A 333 -1.82 -10.42 11.69
C GLN A 333 -0.70 -11.10 10.91
N ALA A 334 -0.40 -10.61 9.70
CA ALA A 334 0.55 -11.28 8.82
C ALA A 334 1.96 -11.37 9.41
N ALA A 335 2.38 -10.35 10.16
CA ALA A 335 3.67 -10.33 10.85
C ALA A 335 3.79 -11.51 11.84
N GLU A 336 2.73 -11.79 12.62
CA GLU A 336 2.72 -12.90 13.58
C GLU A 336 2.56 -14.26 12.89
N PHE A 337 1.81 -14.31 11.78
CA PHE A 337 1.44 -15.55 11.09
C PHE A 337 2.67 -16.42 10.78
N ARG A 338 3.74 -15.83 10.23
CA ARG A 338 4.98 -16.56 9.89
C ARG A 338 5.78 -17.04 11.11
N TYR A 339 5.76 -16.30 12.22
CA TYR A 339 6.65 -16.54 13.35
C TYR A 339 6.11 -17.55 14.37
N ARG A 340 4.84 -17.95 14.25
CA ARG A 340 4.18 -18.85 15.20
C ARG A 340 3.97 -20.28 14.69
N ASN A 341 4.63 -20.67 13.59
CA ASN A 341 4.44 -21.97 12.92
C ASN A 341 2.94 -22.24 12.64
N PRO A 342 2.34 -21.55 11.65
CA PRO A 342 0.89 -21.57 11.44
C PRO A 342 0.41 -22.98 11.08
N LEU A 343 -0.72 -23.38 11.66
CA LEU A 343 -1.36 -24.67 11.42
C LEU A 343 -2.27 -24.55 10.20
N VAL A 344 -1.71 -24.78 9.02
CA VAL A 344 -2.44 -24.73 7.74
C VAL A 344 -2.18 -25.99 6.91
N GLY A 345 -3.17 -26.39 6.11
CA GLY A 345 -3.07 -27.55 5.21
C GLY A 345 -4.00 -27.45 4.00
N SER A 346 -4.18 -28.56 3.28
CA SER A 346 -4.84 -28.60 1.97
C SER A 346 -6.33 -28.24 1.95
N HIS A 347 -6.99 -28.23 3.11
CA HIS A 347 -8.41 -27.85 3.24
C HIS A 347 -8.59 -26.39 3.69
N ASP A 348 -7.49 -25.66 3.91
CA ASP A 348 -7.51 -24.26 4.31
C ASP A 348 -7.34 -23.35 3.10
N LEU A 349 -8.19 -22.33 3.03
CA LEU A 349 -8.00 -21.18 2.14
C LEU A 349 -7.29 -20.07 2.91
N VAL A 350 -6.07 -19.72 2.51
CA VAL A 350 -5.37 -18.52 2.98
C VAL A 350 -5.60 -17.37 1.99
N LEU A 351 -6.25 -16.31 2.45
CA LEU A 351 -6.53 -15.11 1.67
C LEU A 351 -5.61 -13.96 2.09
N ALA A 352 -4.66 -13.61 1.22
CA ALA A 352 -3.73 -12.52 1.43
C ALA A 352 -4.29 -11.18 0.95
N ILE A 353 -4.61 -10.29 1.88
CA ILE A 353 -5.22 -8.98 1.61
C ILE A 353 -4.14 -7.91 1.65
N SER A 354 -3.88 -7.26 0.51
CA SER A 354 -2.92 -6.16 0.44
C SER A 354 -3.27 -5.17 -0.67
N GLN A 355 -3.37 -3.89 -0.34
CA GLN A 355 -3.57 -2.86 -1.36
C GLN A 355 -2.40 -2.84 -2.36
N SER A 356 -1.16 -2.77 -1.87
CA SER A 356 0.02 -2.66 -2.72
C SER A 356 0.42 -3.97 -3.37
N GLY A 357 0.09 -5.11 -2.74
CA GLY A 357 0.61 -6.42 -3.14
C GLY A 357 2.11 -6.58 -2.88
N GLU A 358 2.70 -5.68 -2.09
CA GLU A 358 4.14 -5.62 -1.80
C GLU A 358 4.43 -5.61 -0.28
N THR A 359 3.41 -5.70 0.58
CA THR A 359 3.59 -5.71 2.04
C THR A 359 4.43 -6.92 2.47
N ALA A 360 5.61 -6.68 3.06
CA ALA A 360 6.60 -7.73 3.33
C ALA A 360 6.06 -8.88 4.19
N ASP A 361 5.42 -8.55 5.32
CA ASP A 361 4.81 -9.53 6.22
C ASP A 361 3.74 -10.38 5.53
N THR A 362 2.87 -9.75 4.73
CA THR A 362 1.80 -10.43 4.00
C THR A 362 2.38 -11.34 2.91
N LEU A 363 3.44 -10.90 2.22
CA LEU A 363 4.14 -11.73 1.25
C LEU A 363 4.80 -12.94 1.92
N ALA A 364 5.40 -12.76 3.09
CA ALA A 364 5.98 -13.86 3.84
C ALA A 364 4.92 -14.86 4.30
N ALA A 365 3.74 -14.39 4.72
CA ALA A 365 2.60 -15.25 5.06
C ALA A 365 2.12 -16.07 3.84
N VAL A 366 2.09 -15.47 2.63
CA VAL A 366 1.79 -16.19 1.37
C VAL A 366 2.78 -17.33 1.13
N ARG A 367 4.09 -17.04 1.24
CA ARG A 367 5.16 -18.02 1.02
C ARG A 367 5.08 -19.18 2.02
N GLU A 368 4.87 -18.87 3.30
CA GLU A 368 4.72 -19.86 4.38
C GLU A 368 3.48 -20.74 4.18
N ALA A 369 2.32 -20.15 3.88
CA ALA A 369 1.09 -20.88 3.63
C ALA A 369 1.21 -21.82 2.42
N LYS A 370 1.85 -21.35 1.34
CA LYS A 370 2.14 -22.17 0.16
C LYS A 370 3.07 -23.34 0.47
N ALA A 371 4.16 -23.09 1.21
CA ALA A 371 5.11 -24.13 1.60
C ALA A 371 4.45 -25.27 2.41
N LYS A 372 3.39 -24.94 3.16
CA LYS A 372 2.57 -25.89 3.95
C LYS A 372 1.40 -26.52 3.20
N GLY A 373 1.22 -26.18 1.92
CA GLY A 373 0.23 -26.81 1.04
C GLY A 373 -1.18 -26.28 1.17
N ALA A 374 -1.38 -25.09 1.74
CA ALA A 374 -2.69 -24.43 1.74
C ALA A 374 -3.06 -23.89 0.35
N LEU A 375 -4.36 -23.75 0.09
CA LEU A 375 -4.83 -22.99 -1.07
C LEU A 375 -4.62 -21.51 -0.78
N VAL A 376 -3.79 -20.82 -1.55
CA VAL A 376 -3.49 -19.40 -1.32
C VAL A 376 -4.04 -18.53 -2.45
N LEU A 377 -4.82 -17.50 -2.08
CA LEU A 377 -5.36 -16.49 -3.00
C LEU A 377 -4.90 -15.09 -2.59
N GLY A 378 -4.65 -14.22 -3.57
CA GLY A 378 -4.39 -12.79 -3.33
C GLY A 378 -5.64 -11.93 -3.53
N LEU A 379 -5.95 -11.05 -2.58
CA LEU A 379 -6.91 -9.95 -2.73
C LEU A 379 -6.13 -8.63 -2.80
N VAL A 380 -5.86 -8.17 -4.02
CA VAL A 380 -4.89 -7.09 -4.25
C VAL A 380 -5.42 -6.01 -5.19
N ASN A 381 -4.83 -4.81 -5.17
CA ASN A 381 -5.20 -3.74 -6.10
C ASN A 381 -4.22 -3.60 -7.27
N VAL A 382 -2.93 -3.79 -7.02
CA VAL A 382 -1.87 -3.56 -8.02
C VAL A 382 -1.67 -4.82 -8.86
N VAL A 383 -1.99 -4.71 -10.14
CA VAL A 383 -1.75 -5.75 -11.15
C VAL A 383 -0.24 -5.97 -11.30
N GLY A 384 0.14 -7.24 -11.37
CA GLY A 384 1.54 -7.63 -11.49
C GLY A 384 2.37 -7.36 -10.23
N SER A 385 1.77 -7.10 -9.07
CA SER A 385 2.48 -7.03 -7.78
C SER A 385 3.05 -8.39 -7.35
N THR A 386 4.02 -8.38 -6.44
CA THR A 386 4.69 -9.60 -5.99
C THR A 386 3.73 -10.61 -5.39
N ILE A 387 2.78 -10.19 -4.53
CA ILE A 387 1.74 -11.08 -3.99
C ILE A 387 0.85 -11.63 -5.13
N ALA A 388 0.48 -10.82 -6.13
CA ALA A 388 -0.32 -11.29 -7.25
C ALA A 388 0.40 -12.40 -8.04
N ARG A 389 1.68 -12.19 -8.36
CA ARG A 389 2.50 -13.17 -9.09
C ARG A 389 2.75 -14.43 -8.28
N GLU A 390 3.09 -14.28 -7.00
CA GLU A 390 3.42 -15.42 -6.14
C GLU A 390 2.20 -16.24 -5.74
N THR A 391 1.03 -15.64 -5.57
CA THR A 391 -0.21 -16.40 -5.36
C THR A 391 -0.62 -17.13 -6.64
N GLY A 392 -0.50 -16.47 -7.80
CA GLY A 392 -0.86 -17.00 -9.12
C GLY A 392 -2.37 -17.02 -9.41
N GLN A 393 -3.19 -16.72 -8.39
CA GLN A 393 -4.64 -16.73 -8.43
C GLN A 393 -5.16 -15.80 -7.32
N GLY A 394 -6.31 -15.16 -7.57
CA GLY A 394 -6.81 -14.13 -6.69
C GLY A 394 -7.80 -13.19 -7.35
N VAL A 395 -8.19 -12.14 -6.63
CA VAL A 395 -9.13 -11.15 -7.13
C VAL A 395 -8.51 -9.76 -7.03
N PHE A 396 -8.53 -9.04 -8.16
CA PHE A 396 -8.15 -7.64 -8.18
C PHE A 396 -9.34 -6.76 -7.77
N ILE A 397 -9.13 -5.81 -6.86
CA ILE A 397 -10.21 -4.89 -6.45
C ILE A 397 -10.47 -3.79 -7.50
N HIS A 398 -9.53 -3.51 -8.40
CA HIS A 398 -9.65 -2.47 -9.45
C HIS A 398 -10.05 -1.08 -8.94
N ALA A 399 -9.52 -0.66 -7.80
CA ALA A 399 -9.77 0.67 -7.25
C ALA A 399 -8.98 1.80 -7.96
N GLY A 400 -8.09 1.42 -8.89
CA GLY A 400 -7.11 2.32 -9.48
C GLY A 400 -5.99 2.70 -8.50
N PRO A 401 -5.03 3.55 -8.88
CA PRO A 401 -3.96 4.01 -8.00
C PRO A 401 -4.50 4.67 -6.74
N GLU A 402 -3.91 4.35 -5.60
CA GLU A 402 -4.18 5.02 -4.33
C GLU A 402 -2.86 5.62 -3.83
N ILE A 403 -2.80 6.95 -3.81
CA ILE A 403 -1.61 7.77 -3.57
C ILE A 403 -1.57 8.25 -2.12
N SER A 404 -2.72 8.58 -1.51
CA SER A 404 -2.74 8.96 -0.08
C SER A 404 -2.21 7.82 0.77
N VAL A 405 -1.33 8.12 1.72
CA VAL A 405 -0.79 7.12 2.66
C VAL A 405 -1.91 6.37 3.37
N ALA A 406 -2.88 7.10 3.92
CA ALA A 406 -4.06 6.50 4.55
C ALA A 406 -4.96 5.85 3.49
N SER A 407 -5.17 4.54 3.60
CA SER A 407 -6.03 3.82 2.65
C SER A 407 -7.50 4.20 2.80
N THR A 408 -8.22 4.32 1.68
CA THR A 408 -9.63 4.73 1.61
C THR A 408 -10.41 3.82 0.66
N LYS A 409 -10.35 4.07 -0.65
CA LYS A 409 -11.02 3.28 -1.68
C LYS A 409 -10.53 1.84 -1.79
N ALA A 410 -9.29 1.56 -1.38
CA ALA A 410 -8.84 0.19 -1.32
C ALA A 410 -9.53 -0.60 -0.19
N PHE A 411 -9.80 0.00 0.98
CA PHE A 411 -10.57 -0.67 2.05
C PHE A 411 -11.98 -1.04 1.57
N THR A 412 -12.71 -0.08 1.00
CA THR A 412 -14.09 -0.32 0.54
C THR A 412 -14.15 -1.29 -0.64
N GLY A 413 -13.17 -1.23 -1.55
CA GLY A 413 -13.00 -2.22 -2.60
C GLY A 413 -12.67 -3.63 -2.07
N GLN A 414 -11.80 -3.74 -1.05
CA GLN A 414 -11.49 -5.01 -0.38
C GLN A 414 -12.74 -5.61 0.27
N VAL A 415 -13.47 -4.82 1.07
CA VAL A 415 -14.71 -5.28 1.71
C VAL A 415 -15.74 -5.70 0.67
N ALA A 416 -15.95 -4.91 -0.40
CA ALA A 416 -16.88 -5.28 -1.47
C ALA A 416 -16.54 -6.63 -2.12
N VAL A 417 -15.25 -6.88 -2.40
CA VAL A 417 -14.81 -8.16 -2.97
C VAL A 417 -14.91 -9.30 -1.96
N LEU A 418 -14.63 -9.07 -0.67
CA LEU A 418 -14.83 -10.08 0.37
C LEU A 418 -16.29 -10.50 0.47
N LEU A 419 -17.23 -9.54 0.38
CA LEU A 419 -18.67 -9.83 0.32
C LEU A 419 -19.03 -10.66 -0.94
N LEU A 420 -18.44 -10.36 -2.10
CA LEU A 420 -18.61 -11.18 -3.31
C LEU A 420 -18.08 -12.61 -3.13
N MET A 421 -16.92 -12.76 -2.48
CA MET A 421 -16.32 -14.08 -2.22
C MET A 421 -17.19 -14.88 -1.24
N ALA A 422 -17.66 -14.26 -0.17
CA ALA A 422 -18.55 -14.88 0.80
C ALA A 422 -19.89 -15.30 0.14
N LEU A 423 -20.47 -14.43 -0.69
CA LEU A 423 -21.66 -14.72 -1.49
C LEU A 423 -21.44 -15.92 -2.42
N ARG A 424 -20.31 -15.97 -3.13
CA ARG A 424 -19.97 -17.08 -4.04
C ARG A 424 -19.85 -18.41 -3.29
N LEU A 425 -19.13 -18.44 -2.18
CA LEU A 425 -18.95 -19.64 -1.36
C LEU A 425 -20.28 -20.08 -0.72
N GLY A 426 -21.06 -19.12 -0.22
CA GLY A 426 -22.34 -19.37 0.43
C GLY A 426 -23.39 -20.00 -0.49
N ARG A 427 -23.42 -19.62 -1.77
CA ARG A 427 -24.35 -20.22 -2.74
C ARG A 427 -24.03 -21.67 -3.10
N GLY A 428 -22.79 -22.12 -2.88
CA GLY A 428 -22.45 -23.55 -2.91
C GLY A 428 -22.82 -24.30 -1.62
N ARG A 429 -23.36 -23.61 -0.62
CA ARG A 429 -23.61 -24.10 0.75
C ARG A 429 -25.03 -23.76 1.19
N ARG A 430 -25.21 -23.13 2.36
CA ARG A 430 -26.52 -22.92 3.00
C ARG A 430 -27.25 -21.64 2.59
N LEU A 431 -26.59 -20.73 1.87
CA LEU A 431 -27.20 -19.46 1.49
C LEU A 431 -28.33 -19.68 0.50
N SER A 432 -29.55 -19.25 0.81
CA SER A 432 -30.71 -19.41 -0.08
C SER A 432 -30.60 -18.54 -1.34
N LEU A 433 -31.29 -18.94 -2.42
CA LEU A 433 -31.35 -18.15 -3.65
C LEU A 433 -31.98 -16.76 -3.41
N GLU A 434 -33.03 -16.70 -2.59
CA GLU A 434 -33.72 -15.45 -2.25
C GLU A 434 -32.78 -14.48 -1.52
N ARG A 435 -32.10 -14.95 -0.48
CA ARG A 435 -31.14 -14.14 0.27
C ARG A 435 -29.96 -13.72 -0.61
N GLY A 436 -29.46 -14.62 -1.46
CA GLY A 436 -28.43 -14.33 -2.44
C GLY A 436 -28.83 -13.23 -3.42
N ARG A 437 -30.04 -13.31 -4.01
CA ARG A 437 -30.58 -12.27 -4.90
C ARG A 437 -30.76 -10.93 -4.19
N ALA A 438 -31.25 -10.93 -2.96
CA ALA A 438 -31.38 -9.72 -2.15
C ALA A 438 -30.00 -9.07 -1.90
N LEU A 439 -28.98 -9.85 -1.54
CA LEU A 439 -27.62 -9.35 -1.35
C LEU A 439 -26.99 -8.84 -2.66
N VAL A 440 -27.21 -9.51 -3.79
CA VAL A 440 -26.76 -9.01 -5.10
C VAL A 440 -27.36 -7.63 -5.41
N ALA A 441 -28.66 -7.45 -5.14
CA ALA A 441 -29.33 -6.16 -5.35
C ALA A 441 -28.76 -5.07 -4.43
N GLU A 442 -28.48 -5.39 -3.16
CA GLU A 442 -27.86 -4.46 -2.21
C GLU A 442 -26.42 -4.09 -2.62
N LEU A 443 -25.60 -5.08 -3.02
CA LEU A 443 -24.24 -4.84 -3.51
C LEU A 443 -24.24 -3.97 -4.77
N ALA A 444 -25.18 -4.19 -5.69
CA ALA A 444 -25.31 -3.36 -6.90
C ALA A 444 -25.60 -1.88 -6.58
N ARG A 445 -26.28 -1.60 -5.46
CA ARG A 445 -26.61 -0.24 -4.99
C ARG A 445 -25.45 0.46 -4.29
N LEU A 446 -24.37 -0.24 -3.91
CA LEU A 446 -23.26 0.32 -3.14
C LEU A 446 -22.73 1.68 -3.66
N PRO A 447 -22.50 1.89 -4.97
CA PRO A 447 -22.07 3.18 -5.47
C PRO A 447 -23.02 4.33 -5.09
N GLU A 448 -24.33 4.12 -5.24
CA GLU A 448 -25.35 5.11 -4.89
C GLU A 448 -25.42 5.35 -3.37
N LEU A 449 -25.24 4.30 -2.56
CA LEU A 449 -25.21 4.43 -1.10
C LEU A 449 -24.01 5.27 -0.64
N ILE A 450 -22.86 5.10 -1.29
CA ILE A 450 -21.66 5.90 -1.02
C ILE A 450 -21.90 7.36 -1.44
N GLU A 451 -22.48 7.61 -2.61
CA GLU A 451 -22.81 8.96 -3.08
C GLU A 451 -23.72 9.72 -2.09
N GLN A 452 -24.70 9.04 -1.48
CA GLN A 452 -25.55 9.61 -0.45
C GLN A 452 -24.80 10.00 0.83
N VAL A 453 -23.74 9.27 1.20
CA VAL A 453 -22.87 9.64 2.32
C VAL A 453 -21.96 10.82 1.94
N LEU A 454 -21.40 10.82 0.73
CA LEU A 454 -20.56 11.91 0.24
C LEU A 454 -21.32 13.24 0.16
N ALA A 455 -22.62 13.20 -0.16
CA ALA A 455 -23.49 14.38 -0.14
C ALA A 455 -23.62 15.03 1.25
N GLN A 456 -23.27 14.32 2.33
CA GLN A 456 -23.29 14.83 3.70
C GLN A 456 -21.95 15.43 4.15
N ASN A 457 -21.00 15.67 3.23
CA ASN A 457 -19.67 16.21 3.54
C ASN A 457 -19.68 17.41 4.49
N ASP A 458 -20.56 18.40 4.26
CA ASP A 458 -20.58 19.63 5.06
C ASP A 458 -21.16 19.41 6.47
N ALA A 459 -22.14 18.51 6.59
CA ALA A 459 -22.67 18.08 7.87
C ALA A 459 -21.60 17.33 8.69
N ILE A 460 -20.86 16.42 8.04
CA ILE A 460 -19.74 15.69 8.67
C ILE A 460 -18.61 16.65 9.04
N ALA A 461 -18.30 17.65 8.21
CA ALA A 461 -17.32 18.69 8.52
C ALA A 461 -17.73 19.50 9.76
N SER A 462 -19.02 19.75 9.96
CA SER A 462 -19.54 20.43 11.15
C SER A 462 -19.35 19.59 12.42
N VAL A 463 -19.56 18.27 12.34
CA VAL A 463 -19.26 17.33 13.43
C VAL A 463 -17.76 17.30 13.73
N ALA A 464 -16.93 17.22 12.69
CA ALA A 464 -15.47 17.23 12.80
C ALA A 464 -14.95 18.48 13.53
N ALA A 465 -15.55 19.65 13.29
CA ALA A 465 -15.18 20.90 13.97
C ALA A 465 -15.30 20.82 15.49
N ARG A 466 -16.26 20.05 16.00
CA ARG A 466 -16.48 19.84 17.44
C ARG A 466 -15.54 18.81 18.04
N MET A 467 -14.86 18.02 17.20
CA MET A 467 -13.85 17.02 17.61
C MET A 467 -12.42 17.52 17.42
N ALA A 468 -12.20 18.60 16.66
CA ALA A 468 -10.87 19.00 16.20
C ALA A 468 -9.86 19.29 17.31
N THR A 469 -10.33 19.78 18.47
CA THR A 469 -9.50 20.10 19.63
C THR A 469 -9.27 18.91 20.58
N ALA A 470 -9.91 17.77 20.34
CA ALA A 470 -9.78 16.61 21.20
C ALA A 470 -8.36 15.99 21.09
N GLU A 471 -7.81 15.56 22.23
CA GLU A 471 -6.55 14.79 22.25
C GLU A 471 -6.81 13.29 22.14
N HIS A 472 -7.94 12.83 22.65
CA HIS A 472 -8.37 11.44 22.67
C HIS A 472 -9.74 11.28 22.02
N ALA A 473 -9.98 10.17 21.34
CA ALA A 473 -11.29 9.80 20.82
C ALA A 473 -11.48 8.28 20.84
N PHE A 474 -12.70 7.82 21.11
CA PHE A 474 -13.02 6.39 21.09
C PHE A 474 -14.02 6.08 19.99
N PHE A 475 -13.89 4.92 19.35
CA PHE A 475 -14.80 4.43 18.32
C PHE A 475 -15.40 3.11 18.78
N LEU A 476 -16.72 3.01 18.84
CA LEU A 476 -17.42 1.83 19.36
C LEU A 476 -18.26 1.18 18.26
N GLY A 477 -18.10 -0.14 18.11
CA GLY A 477 -18.92 -0.95 17.20
C GLY A 477 -19.18 -2.34 17.77
N ARG A 478 -20.17 -3.04 17.21
CA ARG A 478 -20.48 -4.45 17.51
C ARG A 478 -20.66 -5.24 16.21
N GLY A 479 -20.39 -6.55 16.26
CA GLY A 479 -20.46 -7.42 15.08
C GLY A 479 -19.60 -6.85 13.93
N PRO A 480 -20.11 -6.82 12.69
CA PRO A 480 -19.34 -6.33 11.54
C PRO A 480 -19.00 -4.83 11.61
N MET A 481 -19.62 -4.06 12.50
CA MET A 481 -19.25 -2.66 12.74
C MET A 481 -18.06 -2.52 13.69
N HIS A 482 -17.69 -3.53 14.48
CA HIS A 482 -16.50 -3.42 15.33
C HIS A 482 -15.21 -3.21 14.51
N PRO A 483 -14.94 -3.99 13.43
CA PRO A 483 -13.83 -3.71 12.53
C PRO A 483 -13.88 -2.32 11.87
N VAL A 484 -15.08 -1.81 11.56
CA VAL A 484 -15.25 -0.47 11.00
C VAL A 484 -14.91 0.61 12.03
N ALA A 485 -15.19 0.38 13.31
CA ALA A 485 -14.78 1.26 14.40
C ALA A 485 -13.24 1.28 14.56
N LEU A 486 -12.59 0.11 14.47
CA LEU A 486 -11.12 0.02 14.44
C LEU A 486 -10.54 0.79 13.25
N GLU A 487 -11.14 0.66 12.06
CA GLU A 487 -10.71 1.39 10.87
C GLU A 487 -10.90 2.91 11.00
N GLY A 488 -12.05 3.37 11.50
CA GLY A 488 -12.30 4.79 11.74
C GLY A 488 -11.31 5.41 12.73
N ALA A 489 -11.02 4.68 13.82
CA ALA A 489 -10.00 5.09 14.78
C ALA A 489 -8.60 5.13 14.14
N LEU A 490 -8.24 4.15 13.32
CA LEU A 490 -6.97 4.12 12.61
C LEU A 490 -6.85 5.34 11.67
N LYS A 491 -7.86 5.65 10.86
CA LYS A 491 -7.85 6.83 9.98
C LYS A 491 -7.67 8.11 10.78
N LEU A 492 -8.44 8.30 11.85
CA LEU A 492 -8.32 9.52 12.66
C LEU A 492 -6.90 9.64 13.25
N LYS A 493 -6.35 8.55 13.77
CA LYS A 493 -4.99 8.50 14.33
C LYS A 493 -3.91 8.82 13.30
N GLU A 494 -3.97 8.20 12.12
CA GLU A 494 -2.96 8.33 11.06
C GLU A 494 -2.81 9.78 10.57
N ILE A 495 -3.92 10.46 10.29
CA ILE A 495 -3.88 11.75 9.58
C ILE A 495 -4.09 12.97 10.48
N SER A 496 -4.68 12.81 11.67
CA SER A 496 -4.93 13.95 12.59
C SER A 496 -4.07 13.93 13.84
N TYR A 497 -3.41 12.81 14.14
CA TYR A 497 -2.62 12.56 15.35
C TYR A 497 -3.42 12.64 16.67
N VAL A 498 -4.76 12.66 16.61
CA VAL A 498 -5.61 12.37 17.77
C VAL A 498 -5.32 10.95 18.21
N HIS A 499 -5.17 10.72 19.51
CA HIS A 499 -5.08 9.38 20.05
C HIS A 499 -6.47 8.73 19.98
N ALA A 500 -6.75 8.10 18.85
CA ALA A 500 -8.01 7.44 18.57
C ALA A 500 -7.92 5.93 18.78
N GLU A 501 -8.89 5.34 19.48
CA GLU A 501 -8.91 3.90 19.77
C GLU A 501 -10.28 3.29 19.44
N GLY A 502 -10.28 2.16 18.73
CA GLY A 502 -11.50 1.43 18.41
C GLY A 502 -11.71 0.28 19.40
N TYR A 503 -12.93 0.12 19.89
CA TYR A 503 -13.31 -0.92 20.83
C TYR A 503 -14.56 -1.66 20.38
N HIS A 504 -14.65 -2.92 20.79
CA HIS A 504 -15.92 -3.60 20.81
C HIS A 504 -16.80 -2.92 21.87
N ALA A 505 -18.00 -2.47 21.53
CA ALA A 505 -18.77 -1.56 22.38
C ALA A 505 -19.05 -2.14 23.79
N ALA A 506 -19.18 -3.47 23.89
CA ALA A 506 -19.38 -4.15 25.17
C ALA A 506 -18.18 -4.07 26.12
N GLU A 507 -16.96 -3.95 25.58
CA GLU A 507 -15.71 -4.01 26.32
C GLU A 507 -15.37 -2.67 26.99
N MET A 508 -16.07 -1.59 26.63
CA MET A 508 -15.80 -0.26 27.20
C MET A 508 -15.84 -0.29 28.73
N LYS A 509 -16.85 -0.94 29.32
CA LYS A 509 -17.01 -1.06 30.78
C LYS A 509 -15.99 -1.96 31.46
N HIS A 510 -15.21 -2.75 30.71
CA HIS A 510 -14.23 -3.70 31.25
C HIS A 510 -12.83 -3.07 31.44
N GLY A 511 -12.76 -1.75 31.53
CA GLY A 511 -11.52 -1.00 31.82
C GLY A 511 -11.45 0.34 31.08
N PRO A 512 -11.57 0.38 29.73
CA PRO A 512 -11.36 1.58 28.93
C PRO A 512 -12.25 2.78 29.29
N ILE A 513 -13.44 2.54 29.83
CA ILE A 513 -14.36 3.59 30.29
C ILE A 513 -13.74 4.53 31.33
N ALA A 514 -12.71 4.09 32.05
CA ALA A 514 -11.96 4.91 33.01
C ALA A 514 -11.19 6.09 32.36
N LEU A 515 -10.94 6.01 31.05
CA LEU A 515 -10.28 7.08 30.29
C LEU A 515 -11.24 8.21 29.88
N LEU A 516 -12.56 8.01 30.02
CA LEU A 516 -13.54 9.02 29.65
C LEU A 516 -13.51 10.18 30.63
N THR A 517 -13.23 11.37 30.08
CA THR A 517 -13.37 12.66 30.77
C THR A 517 -14.47 13.49 30.12
N PRO A 518 -15.04 14.51 30.81
CA PRO A 518 -16.07 15.35 30.24
C PRO A 518 -15.67 15.94 28.87
N GLY A 519 -16.53 15.74 27.86
CA GLY A 519 -16.32 16.20 26.49
C GLY A 519 -15.50 15.27 25.60
N THR A 520 -14.96 14.15 26.13
CA THR A 520 -14.24 13.15 25.31
C THR A 520 -15.14 12.64 24.19
N PRO A 521 -14.76 12.78 22.91
CA PRO A 521 -15.55 12.26 21.80
C PRO A 521 -15.59 10.73 21.79
N VAL A 522 -16.80 10.19 21.71
CA VAL A 522 -17.05 8.76 21.50
C VAL A 522 -17.93 8.61 20.26
N VAL A 523 -17.33 8.11 19.18
CA VAL A 523 -18.01 7.82 17.91
C VAL A 523 -18.64 6.43 18.02
N VAL A 524 -19.96 6.34 17.95
CA VAL A 524 -20.71 5.09 18.13
C VAL A 524 -21.35 4.68 16.81
N LEU A 525 -21.01 3.49 16.33
CA LEU A 525 -21.62 2.89 15.13
C LEU A 525 -22.92 2.17 15.51
N ALA A 526 -23.99 2.96 15.62
CA ALA A 526 -25.33 2.54 16.03
C ALA A 526 -26.24 2.32 14.81
N ASN A 527 -25.78 1.49 13.87
CA ASN A 527 -26.52 1.13 12.67
C ASN A 527 -27.50 -0.01 12.91
N ARG A 528 -28.49 -0.16 12.01
CA ARG A 528 -29.48 -1.24 12.02
C ARG A 528 -28.81 -2.61 12.17
N SER A 529 -29.05 -3.26 13.29
CA SER A 529 -28.51 -4.58 13.61
C SER A 529 -29.36 -5.25 14.70
N PRO A 530 -29.30 -6.58 14.86
CA PRO A 530 -29.99 -7.28 15.95
C PRO A 530 -29.56 -6.81 17.36
N GLN A 531 -28.37 -6.21 17.49
CA GLN A 531 -27.80 -5.77 18.77
C GLN A 531 -27.89 -4.25 18.98
N LEU A 532 -28.69 -3.52 18.21
CA LEU A 532 -28.76 -2.06 18.26
C LEU A 532 -29.06 -1.52 19.66
N ASP A 533 -30.02 -2.09 20.38
CA ASP A 533 -30.36 -1.69 21.76
C ASP A 533 -29.16 -1.84 22.71
N LYS A 534 -28.31 -2.84 22.48
CA LYS A 534 -27.09 -3.04 23.27
C LYS A 534 -26.03 -2.00 22.94
N VAL A 535 -25.92 -1.59 21.68
CA VAL A 535 -25.03 -0.49 21.28
C VAL A 535 -25.46 0.82 21.94
N TRP A 536 -26.76 1.13 21.93
CA TRP A 536 -27.29 2.31 22.60
C TRP A 536 -27.05 2.30 24.11
N SER A 537 -27.27 1.16 24.76
CA SER A 537 -26.95 1.00 26.18
C SER A 537 -25.48 1.28 26.48
N ASN A 538 -24.53 0.85 25.63
CA ASN A 538 -23.11 1.19 25.81
C ASN A 538 -22.80 2.67 25.56
N ALA A 539 -23.52 3.32 24.62
CA ALA A 539 -23.39 4.76 24.41
C ALA A 539 -23.89 5.56 25.62
N GLU A 540 -24.98 5.13 26.25
CA GLU A 540 -25.49 5.73 27.49
C GLU A 540 -24.50 5.59 28.65
N GLU A 541 -23.84 4.43 28.80
CA GLU A 541 -22.77 4.21 29.78
C GLU A 541 -21.64 5.25 29.60
N CYS A 542 -21.23 5.51 28.36
CA CYS A 542 -20.22 6.53 28.04
C CYS A 542 -20.73 7.95 28.33
N LYS A 543 -21.96 8.27 27.92
CA LYS A 543 -22.59 9.57 28.16
C LYS A 543 -22.74 9.87 29.66
N ALA A 544 -23.06 8.85 30.47
CA ALA A 544 -23.11 8.94 31.92
C ALA A 544 -21.74 9.21 32.59
N ARG A 545 -20.65 9.20 31.83
CA ARG A 545 -19.30 9.63 32.24
C ARG A 545 -18.87 10.96 31.61
N GLY A 546 -19.82 11.67 31.01
CA GLY A 546 -19.59 12.99 30.41
C GLY A 546 -19.00 12.94 29.01
N ALA A 547 -18.93 11.77 28.36
CA ALA A 547 -18.50 11.68 26.98
C ALA A 547 -19.47 12.40 26.03
N ARG A 548 -18.91 12.96 24.95
CA ARG A 548 -19.67 13.52 23.84
C ARG A 548 -19.95 12.42 22.82
N ILE A 549 -21.21 12.07 22.60
CA ILE A 549 -21.60 10.97 21.72
C ILE A 549 -21.81 11.48 20.29
N VAL A 550 -21.01 10.96 19.36
CA VAL A 550 -21.18 11.14 17.91
C VAL A 550 -21.73 9.85 17.34
N ALA A 551 -23.02 9.79 17.02
CA ALA A 551 -23.66 8.57 16.55
C ALA A 551 -23.66 8.48 15.02
N VAL A 552 -23.13 7.38 14.47
CA VAL A 552 -23.34 6.98 13.08
C VAL A 552 -24.55 6.07 13.04
N VAL A 553 -25.63 6.50 12.37
CA VAL A 553 -26.94 5.85 12.44
C VAL A 553 -27.51 5.56 11.07
N THR A 554 -28.38 4.56 10.98
CA THR A 554 -29.12 4.27 9.76
C THR A 554 -30.22 5.30 9.52
N ALA A 555 -30.45 5.69 8.27
CA ALA A 555 -31.50 6.63 7.87
C ALA A 555 -32.88 6.18 8.41
N GLY A 556 -33.63 7.12 8.97
CA GLY A 556 -34.92 6.87 9.63
C GLY A 556 -34.82 6.42 11.10
N GLN A 557 -33.63 6.12 11.62
CA GLN A 557 -33.43 5.77 13.03
C GLN A 557 -33.34 7.03 13.91
N SER A 558 -34.03 7.03 15.05
CA SER A 558 -33.90 8.09 16.06
C SER A 558 -32.63 7.90 16.90
N ALA A 559 -31.99 9.01 17.26
CA ALA A 559 -30.81 9.04 18.13
C ALA A 559 -30.84 10.22 19.11
N ASP A 560 -31.95 10.97 19.16
CA ASP A 560 -31.99 12.33 19.70
C ASP A 560 -31.82 12.38 21.22
N THR A 561 -32.08 11.28 21.92
CA THR A 561 -31.96 11.18 23.38
C THR A 561 -30.52 10.95 23.83
N ILE A 562 -29.71 10.25 23.01
CA ILE A 562 -28.36 9.80 23.39
C ILE A 562 -27.28 10.56 22.63
N ALA A 563 -27.45 10.80 21.32
CA ALA A 563 -26.43 11.42 20.50
C ALA A 563 -26.38 12.95 20.68
N ASP A 564 -25.17 13.50 20.86
CA ASP A 564 -24.94 14.94 20.81
C ASP A 564 -24.73 15.42 19.36
N ASP A 565 -24.22 14.53 18.52
CA ASP A 565 -24.00 14.72 17.09
C ASP A 565 -24.41 13.48 16.31
N ARG A 566 -24.90 13.65 15.08
CA ARG A 566 -25.32 12.54 14.22
C ARG A 566 -24.62 12.58 12.87
N ILE A 567 -24.32 11.39 12.36
CA ILE A 567 -23.92 11.15 10.98
C ILE A 567 -24.86 10.06 10.46
N VAL A 568 -25.57 10.31 9.37
CA VAL A 568 -26.59 9.39 8.86
C VAL A 568 -26.02 8.61 7.68
N ILE A 569 -26.21 7.29 7.66
CA ILE A 569 -25.92 6.46 6.49
C ILE A 569 -27.21 5.85 5.92
N PRO A 570 -27.29 5.55 4.62
CA PRO A 570 -28.47 4.92 4.02
C PRO A 570 -28.83 3.58 4.65
N ASP A 571 -30.11 3.22 4.66
CA ASP A 571 -30.54 1.87 5.04
C ASP A 571 -30.20 0.86 3.96
N CYS A 572 -29.52 -0.20 4.39
CA CYS A 572 -29.03 -1.29 3.58
C CYS A 572 -28.75 -2.51 4.48
N ASP A 573 -28.38 -3.63 3.87
CA ASP A 573 -27.99 -4.83 4.61
C ASP A 573 -26.87 -4.56 5.65
N PRO A 574 -26.91 -5.16 6.87
CA PRO A 574 -25.89 -4.91 7.89
C PRO A 574 -24.44 -5.17 7.47
N LEU A 575 -24.19 -6.18 6.61
CA LEU A 575 -22.86 -6.42 6.08
C LEU A 575 -22.46 -5.35 5.05
N VAL A 576 -23.41 -4.93 4.21
CA VAL A 576 -23.22 -3.87 3.19
C VAL A 576 -23.00 -2.51 3.84
N ALA A 577 -23.68 -2.22 4.95
CA ALA A 577 -23.60 -0.97 5.70
C ALA A 577 -22.19 -0.62 6.20
N THR A 578 -21.31 -1.61 6.33
CA THR A 578 -19.90 -1.42 6.74
C THR A 578 -19.13 -0.48 5.80
N ILE A 579 -19.46 -0.49 4.51
CA ILE A 579 -18.84 0.35 3.49
C ILE A 579 -19.25 1.82 3.63
N PRO A 580 -20.54 2.21 3.53
CA PRO A 580 -20.95 3.61 3.71
C PRO A 580 -20.60 4.16 5.10
N ALA A 581 -20.64 3.33 6.16
CA ALA A 581 -20.13 3.72 7.48
C ALA A 581 -18.66 4.12 7.42
N ALA A 582 -17.79 3.29 6.82
CA ALA A 582 -16.37 3.59 6.68
C ALA A 582 -16.12 4.90 5.89
N VAL A 583 -16.87 5.15 4.81
CA VAL A 583 -16.79 6.39 4.03
C VAL A 583 -17.09 7.61 4.91
N ALA A 584 -18.11 7.52 5.75
CA ALA A 584 -18.48 8.60 6.66
C ALA A 584 -17.36 8.88 7.68
N LEU A 585 -16.74 7.84 8.23
CA LEU A 585 -15.62 7.96 9.17
C LEU A 585 -14.35 8.50 8.50
N GLN A 586 -14.10 8.16 7.23
CA GLN A 586 -12.99 8.72 6.46
C GLN A 586 -13.16 10.24 6.25
N LEU A 587 -14.37 10.71 5.92
CA LEU A 587 -14.68 12.14 5.83
C LEU A 587 -14.51 12.83 7.18
N LEU A 588 -14.97 12.20 8.26
CA LEU A 588 -14.79 12.72 9.63
C LEU A 588 -13.31 12.90 9.96
N ALA A 589 -12.50 11.87 9.74
CA ALA A 589 -11.05 11.91 9.96
C ALA A 589 -10.37 12.97 9.10
N TYR A 590 -10.72 13.06 7.81
CA TYR A 590 -10.20 14.06 6.87
C TYR A 590 -10.46 15.48 7.37
N HIS A 591 -11.68 15.80 7.78
CA HIS A 591 -12.03 17.14 8.24
C HIS A 591 -11.36 17.49 9.57
N VAL A 592 -11.25 16.53 10.50
CA VAL A 592 -10.50 16.75 11.75
C VAL A 592 -9.02 17.06 11.45
N ALA A 593 -8.37 16.26 10.59
CA ALA A 593 -6.98 16.49 10.21
C ALA A 593 -6.77 17.85 9.51
N ARG A 594 -7.70 18.23 8.62
CA ARG A 594 -7.68 19.53 7.93
C ARG A 594 -7.76 20.69 8.92
N LEU A 595 -8.67 20.63 9.88
CA LEU A 595 -8.84 21.67 10.89
C LEU A 595 -7.64 21.78 11.83
N ARG A 596 -6.92 20.68 12.06
CA ARG A 596 -5.66 20.66 12.82
C ARG A 596 -4.43 21.04 11.99
N GLY A 597 -4.58 21.40 10.72
CA GLY A 597 -3.47 21.77 9.83
C GLY A 597 -2.44 20.64 9.61
N CYS A 598 -2.88 19.38 9.70
CA CYS A 598 -2.00 18.22 9.57
C CYS A 598 -1.71 17.89 8.08
N SER A 599 -0.58 17.23 7.83
CA SER A 599 -0.22 16.73 6.49
C SER A 599 -1.03 15.48 6.17
N ILE A 600 -2.11 15.63 5.41
CA ILE A 600 -3.10 14.57 5.15
C ILE A 600 -2.58 13.50 4.18
N ASP A 601 -2.00 13.90 3.05
CA ASP A 601 -1.53 12.95 2.02
C ASP A 601 -0.23 12.23 2.44
N GLN A 602 0.57 12.88 3.29
CA GLN A 602 1.89 12.43 3.74
C GLN A 602 2.04 12.66 5.26
N PRO A 603 1.31 11.91 6.11
CA PRO A 603 1.39 12.03 7.56
C PRO A 603 2.79 11.67 8.07
N ARG A 604 3.25 12.30 9.15
CA ARG A 604 4.60 12.09 9.69
C ARG A 604 4.83 10.62 10.07
N ASN A 605 6.06 10.14 9.91
CA ASN A 605 6.53 8.80 10.29
C ASN A 605 5.93 7.62 9.50
N LEU A 606 5.01 7.86 8.55
CA LEU A 606 4.35 6.81 7.80
C LEU A 606 4.83 6.77 6.33
N ALA A 607 4.53 5.67 5.67
CA ALA A 607 4.69 5.50 4.24
C ALA A 607 3.53 4.68 3.67
N LYS A 608 3.22 4.85 2.39
CA LYS A 608 2.05 4.20 1.76
C LYS A 608 2.07 2.66 1.84
N SER A 609 3.25 2.08 1.71
CA SER A 609 3.47 0.63 1.80
C SER A 609 4.70 0.38 2.66
N VAL A 610 4.72 -0.78 3.31
CA VAL A 610 5.82 -1.28 4.14
C VAL A 610 6.39 -2.52 3.46
N THR A 611 7.46 -2.36 2.68
CA THR A 611 8.15 -3.44 1.92
C THR A 611 9.41 -3.96 2.61
N VAL A 612 9.66 -3.54 3.83
CA VAL A 612 10.83 -3.94 4.63
C VAL A 612 10.32 -4.30 6.00
N GLU A 613 10.96 -5.30 6.62
CA GLU A 613 10.73 -5.65 8.03
C GLU A 613 11.34 -4.60 8.98
#